data_AF-A0A7C7MMX8-F1
#
_entry.id   AF-A0A7C7MMX8-F1
#
_cell.length_a   1.000
_cell.length_b   1.000
_cell.length_c   1.000
_cell.angle_alpha   90.00
_cell.angle_beta   90.00
_cell.angle_gamma   90.00
#
_symmetry.space_group_name_H-M   'P 1'
#
loop_
_entity.id
_entity.type
_entity.pdbx_description
1 polymer ?
#
loop_
_entity_poly.entity_id
_entity_poly.type
_entity_poly.pdbx_seq_one_letter_code
_entity_poly.pdbx_strand_id
1 'polypeptide(L)'
;QVGKAAVELLEAAGFRVELANAGCCGRPMISKGMLSEAAEHARHNVDLLYPYAQEGVAIVGCEPSCILSFRDEYPEMLQDDKSRKVAEHVYLIEEFLMMLQEDGRLDLKFNDEIKKVLFHGHCHQKALAGLDSSLGALGLPPSMEVELVNAGCCGMAGSFGFEREHYDISMTIGEQALFPAVNAKGEDWEVAVTGVSCRQQIEDGTGRKARHLVEILRDALV
;
A
#
# COMPACT_ATOMS: atom_id res chain seq x y z
N GLN A 1 -10.59 8.22 1.86
CA GLN A 1 -9.88 9.38 1.29
C GLN A 1 -8.80 8.88 0.34
N VAL A 2 -7.89 8.01 0.80
CA VAL A 2 -6.94 7.19 -0.02
C VAL A 2 -7.41 6.85 -1.45
N GLY A 3 -8.51 6.12 -1.63
CA GLY A 3 -8.96 5.71 -2.98
C GLY A 3 -9.28 6.88 -3.91
N LYS A 4 -9.80 8.01 -3.38
CA LYS A 4 -10.01 9.23 -4.18
C LYS A 4 -8.68 9.88 -4.55
N ALA A 5 -7.75 9.99 -3.60
CA ALA A 5 -6.42 10.53 -3.87
C ALA A 5 -5.64 9.69 -4.89
N ALA A 6 -5.80 8.36 -4.85
CA ALA A 6 -5.20 7.47 -5.85
C ALA A 6 -5.78 7.71 -7.25
N VAL A 7 -7.10 7.86 -7.38
CA VAL A 7 -7.76 8.21 -8.65
C VAL A 7 -7.24 9.56 -9.16
N GLU A 8 -7.28 10.60 -8.32
CA GLU A 8 -6.82 11.95 -8.68
C GLU A 8 -5.34 11.96 -9.12
N LEU A 9 -4.48 11.20 -8.43
CA LEU A 9 -3.06 11.09 -8.76
C LEU A 9 -2.82 10.38 -10.10
N LEU A 10 -3.54 9.27 -10.35
CA LEU A 10 -3.42 8.52 -11.62
C LEU A 10 -4.01 9.32 -12.80
N GLU A 11 -5.12 10.03 -12.58
CA GLU A 11 -5.71 10.92 -13.60
C GLU A 11 -4.80 12.11 -13.89
N ALA A 12 -4.16 12.70 -12.87
CA ALA A 12 -3.14 13.72 -13.06
C ALA A 12 -1.94 13.21 -13.87
N ALA A 13 -1.59 11.92 -13.73
CA ALA A 13 -0.56 11.26 -14.53
C ALA A 13 -1.01 10.92 -15.98
N GLY A 14 -2.22 11.34 -16.39
CA GLY A 14 -2.74 11.16 -17.74
C GLY A 14 -3.50 9.85 -17.98
N PHE A 15 -3.83 9.10 -16.94
CA PHE A 15 -4.55 7.83 -17.07
C PHE A 15 -6.05 8.01 -16.88
N ARG A 16 -6.84 7.16 -17.56
CA ARG A 16 -8.24 6.95 -17.20
C ARG A 16 -8.30 5.84 -16.16
N VAL A 17 -8.94 6.12 -15.02
CA VAL A 17 -9.11 5.13 -13.95
C VAL A 17 -10.48 4.47 -14.06
N GLU A 18 -10.49 3.13 -14.12
CA GLU A 18 -11.70 2.34 -13.99
C GLU A 18 -11.69 1.60 -12.66
N LEU A 19 -12.75 1.78 -11.86
CA LEU A 19 -12.88 1.07 -10.60
C LEU A 19 -13.24 -0.38 -10.89
N ALA A 20 -12.33 -1.29 -10.55
CA ALA A 20 -12.52 -2.73 -10.75
C ALA A 20 -13.78 -3.28 -10.07
N ASN A 21 -14.28 -2.63 -9.01
CA ASN A 21 -15.35 -3.16 -8.16
C ASN A 21 -15.09 -4.60 -7.69
N ALA A 22 -13.81 -4.96 -7.56
CA ALA A 22 -13.39 -6.22 -7.00
C ALA A 22 -13.87 -6.33 -5.54
N GLY A 23 -14.17 -7.56 -5.11
CA GLY A 23 -14.59 -7.83 -3.75
C GLY A 23 -13.42 -7.77 -2.75
N CYS A 24 -13.65 -8.33 -1.57
CA CYS A 24 -12.56 -8.55 -0.61
C CYS A 24 -11.42 -9.36 -1.25
N CYS A 25 -10.18 -8.98 -0.96
CA CYS A 25 -8.98 -9.66 -1.45
C CYS A 25 -8.77 -11.05 -0.83
N GLY A 26 -9.51 -11.42 0.23
CA GLY A 26 -9.38 -12.71 0.91
C GLY A 26 -8.23 -12.80 1.92
N ARG A 27 -7.35 -11.79 2.01
CA ARG A 27 -6.19 -11.81 2.93
C ARG A 27 -6.54 -12.13 4.39
N PRO A 28 -7.62 -11.59 4.99
CA PRO A 28 -8.01 -11.98 6.35
C PRO A 28 -8.36 -13.46 6.48
N MET A 29 -9.05 -14.04 5.48
CA MET A 29 -9.40 -15.46 5.46
C MET A 29 -8.14 -16.33 5.41
N ILE A 30 -7.17 -15.95 4.57
CA ILE A 30 -5.85 -16.61 4.51
C ILE A 30 -5.19 -16.60 5.89
N SER A 31 -5.18 -15.45 6.58
CA SER A 31 -4.57 -15.33 7.92
C SER A 31 -5.24 -16.17 9.00
N LYS A 32 -6.52 -16.53 8.81
CA LYS A 32 -7.31 -17.33 9.75
C LYS A 32 -7.45 -18.79 9.31
N GLY A 33 -6.77 -19.21 8.24
CA GLY A 33 -6.81 -20.59 7.73
C GLY A 33 -8.11 -20.95 6.99
N MET A 34 -8.94 -19.97 6.64
CA MET A 34 -10.18 -20.13 5.87
C MET A 34 -9.86 -20.19 4.37
N LEU A 35 -9.10 -21.20 3.97
CA LEU A 35 -8.50 -21.27 2.62
C LEU A 35 -9.54 -21.53 1.52
N SER A 36 -10.60 -22.27 1.82
CA SER A 36 -11.69 -22.53 0.86
C SER A 36 -12.41 -21.22 0.51
N GLU A 37 -12.79 -20.43 1.51
CA GLU A 37 -13.43 -19.14 1.33
C GLU A 37 -12.48 -18.15 0.64
N ALA A 38 -11.19 -18.14 1.02
CA ALA A 38 -10.20 -17.32 0.34
C ALA A 38 -10.11 -17.67 -1.16
N ALA A 39 -10.20 -18.96 -1.53
CA ALA A 39 -10.17 -19.41 -2.91
C ALA A 39 -11.40 -18.98 -3.73
N GLU A 40 -12.57 -18.92 -3.09
CA GLU A 40 -13.78 -18.38 -3.74
C GLU A 40 -13.62 -16.88 -4.06
N HIS A 41 -13.10 -16.10 -3.11
CA HIS A 41 -12.78 -14.69 -3.32
C HIS A 41 -11.71 -14.48 -4.40
N ALA A 42 -10.64 -15.28 -4.36
CA ALA A 42 -9.58 -15.23 -5.36
C ALA A 42 -10.14 -15.50 -6.76
N ARG A 43 -10.94 -16.57 -6.93
CA ARG A 43 -11.53 -16.94 -8.21
C ARG A 43 -12.45 -15.86 -8.76
N HIS A 44 -13.31 -15.32 -7.91
CA HIS A 44 -14.20 -14.21 -8.29
C HIS A 44 -13.41 -12.99 -8.78
N ASN A 45 -12.40 -12.56 -8.04
CA ASN A 45 -11.59 -11.41 -8.39
C ASN A 45 -10.76 -11.66 -9.66
N VAL A 46 -10.18 -12.85 -9.82
CA VAL A 46 -9.42 -13.23 -11.02
C VAL A 46 -10.33 -13.25 -12.25
N ASP A 47 -11.51 -13.86 -12.17
CA ASP A 47 -12.44 -13.88 -13.31
C ASP A 47 -12.89 -12.48 -13.73
N LEU A 48 -13.03 -11.56 -12.77
CA LEU A 48 -13.38 -10.16 -13.03
C LEU A 48 -12.24 -9.37 -13.67
N LEU A 49 -11.00 -9.59 -13.20
CA LEU A 49 -9.83 -8.79 -13.61
C LEU A 49 -9.11 -9.36 -14.83
N TYR A 50 -9.28 -10.65 -15.12
CA TYR A 50 -8.60 -11.32 -16.22
C TYR A 50 -8.80 -10.66 -17.59
N PRO A 51 -10.01 -10.19 -17.99
CA PRO A 51 -10.18 -9.48 -19.26
C PRO A 51 -9.27 -8.25 -19.39
N TYR A 52 -9.13 -7.46 -18.32
CA TYR A 52 -8.24 -6.29 -18.28
C TYR A 52 -6.77 -6.70 -18.40
N ALA A 53 -6.35 -7.72 -17.65
CA ALA A 53 -4.99 -8.24 -17.70
C ALA A 53 -4.64 -8.85 -19.08
N GLN A 54 -5.61 -9.45 -19.78
CA GLN A 54 -5.41 -9.92 -21.15
C GLN A 54 -5.15 -8.78 -22.14
N GLU A 55 -5.77 -7.63 -21.93
CA GLU A 55 -5.58 -6.42 -22.73
C GLU A 55 -4.33 -5.60 -22.33
N GLY A 56 -3.58 -6.06 -21.32
CA GLY A 56 -2.39 -5.37 -20.83
C GLY A 56 -2.70 -4.17 -19.93
N VAL A 57 -3.93 -4.05 -19.43
CA VAL A 57 -4.34 -2.98 -18.52
C VAL A 57 -3.73 -3.24 -17.14
N ALA A 58 -3.08 -2.22 -16.57
CA ALA A 58 -2.49 -2.30 -15.24
C ALA A 58 -3.59 -2.33 -14.15
N ILE A 59 -3.43 -3.25 -13.20
CA ILE A 59 -4.28 -3.42 -12.03
C ILE A 59 -3.53 -2.84 -10.84
N VAL A 60 -3.95 -1.65 -10.39
CA VAL A 60 -3.21 -0.88 -9.39
C VAL A 60 -3.95 -0.89 -8.06
N GLY A 61 -3.23 -1.18 -6.96
CA GLY A 61 -3.78 -1.20 -5.61
C GLY A 61 -2.96 -0.36 -4.62
N CYS A 62 -3.63 0.16 -3.59
CA CYS A 62 -3.01 0.98 -2.55
C CYS A 62 -2.62 0.17 -1.30
N GLU A 63 -3.41 -0.85 -0.95
CA GLU A 63 -3.20 -1.62 0.28
C GLU A 63 -2.28 -2.81 0.02
N PRO A 64 -1.03 -2.82 0.54
CA PRO A 64 -0.07 -3.86 0.19
C PRO A 64 -0.51 -5.25 0.58
N SER A 65 -1.14 -5.39 1.75
CA SER A 65 -1.60 -6.69 2.23
C SER A 65 -2.67 -7.31 1.34
N CYS A 66 -3.45 -6.50 0.62
CA CYS A 66 -4.47 -7.00 -0.30
C CYS A 66 -3.94 -7.17 -1.71
N ILE A 67 -3.28 -6.16 -2.27
CA ILE A 67 -2.91 -6.18 -3.68
C ILE A 67 -1.82 -7.22 -3.96
N LEU A 68 -0.89 -7.42 -3.02
CA LEU A 68 0.16 -8.43 -3.17
C LEU A 68 -0.39 -9.86 -3.10
N SER A 69 -1.59 -10.08 -2.56
CA SER A 69 -2.23 -11.40 -2.63
C SER A 69 -2.61 -11.83 -4.02
N PHE A 70 -2.83 -10.89 -4.94
CA PHE A 70 -3.05 -11.22 -6.34
C PHE A 70 -1.77 -11.71 -7.02
N ARG A 71 -0.59 -11.30 -6.51
CA ARG A 71 0.73 -11.69 -7.03
C ARG A 71 1.23 -13.00 -6.42
N ASP A 72 1.10 -13.15 -5.11
CA ASP A 72 1.72 -14.25 -4.37
C ASP A 72 0.72 -15.39 -4.12
N GLU A 73 -0.35 -15.15 -3.36
CA GLU A 73 -1.24 -16.24 -2.93
C GLU A 73 -2.23 -16.71 -4.00
N TYR A 74 -2.74 -15.84 -4.88
CA TYR A 74 -3.76 -16.22 -5.87
C TYR A 74 -3.27 -17.26 -6.87
N PRO A 75 -2.08 -17.12 -7.49
CA PRO A 75 -1.55 -18.14 -8.39
C PRO A 75 -1.32 -19.49 -7.72
N GLU A 76 -0.85 -19.50 -6.46
CA GLU A 76 -0.65 -20.74 -5.70
C GLU A 76 -1.96 -21.43 -5.31
N MET A 77 -2.98 -20.63 -5.00
CA MET A 77 -4.29 -21.08 -4.56
C MET A 77 -5.17 -21.59 -5.70
N LEU A 78 -5.14 -20.93 -6.87
CA LEU A 78 -5.99 -21.27 -8.01
C LEU A 78 -5.29 -22.17 -9.04
N GLN A 79 -3.96 -22.05 -9.16
CA GLN A 79 -3.10 -22.86 -10.04
C GLN A 79 -3.48 -22.85 -11.52
N ASP A 80 -4.15 -21.79 -11.98
CA ASP A 80 -4.59 -21.63 -13.37
C ASP A 80 -3.85 -20.49 -14.09
N ASP A 81 -4.02 -20.43 -15.42
CA ASP A 81 -3.34 -19.42 -16.23
C ASP A 81 -3.94 -18.03 -16.06
N LYS A 82 -5.21 -17.93 -15.67
CA LYS A 82 -5.88 -16.64 -15.44
C LYS A 82 -5.28 -15.91 -14.26
N SER A 83 -5.10 -16.61 -13.13
CA SER A 83 -4.51 -16.02 -11.92
C SER A 83 -3.07 -15.58 -12.15
N ARG A 84 -2.26 -16.38 -12.87
CA ARG A 84 -0.90 -15.99 -13.27
C ARG A 84 -0.91 -14.76 -14.17
N LYS A 85 -1.83 -14.70 -15.14
CA LYS A 85 -1.94 -13.55 -16.04
C LYS A 85 -2.33 -12.27 -15.30
N VAL A 86 -3.26 -12.36 -14.35
CA VAL A 86 -3.63 -11.24 -13.47
C VAL A 86 -2.44 -10.81 -12.63
N ALA A 87 -1.72 -11.75 -12.02
CA ALA A 87 -0.53 -11.47 -11.20
C ALA A 87 0.53 -10.65 -11.94
N GLU A 88 0.75 -10.92 -13.24
CA GLU A 88 1.70 -10.17 -14.09
C GLU A 88 1.35 -8.69 -14.26
N HIS A 89 0.08 -8.30 -14.10
CA HIS A 89 -0.42 -6.94 -14.36
C HIS A 89 -0.78 -6.21 -13.07
N VAL A 90 -0.44 -6.77 -11.91
CA VAL A 90 -0.77 -6.20 -10.60
C VAL A 90 0.40 -5.39 -10.07
N TYR A 91 0.13 -4.17 -9.64
CA TYR A 91 1.12 -3.24 -9.11
C TYR A 91 0.61 -2.59 -7.82
N LEU A 92 1.52 -2.40 -6.87
CA LEU A 92 1.37 -1.31 -5.91
C LEU A 92 1.37 0.02 -6.68
N ILE A 93 0.59 1.00 -6.23
CA ILE A 93 0.53 2.30 -6.91
C ILE A 93 1.90 2.97 -7.05
N GLU A 94 2.76 2.87 -6.04
CA GLU A 94 4.13 3.36 -6.12
C GLU A 94 5.00 2.57 -7.10
N GLU A 95 4.82 1.26 -7.25
CA GLU A 95 5.51 0.45 -8.27
C GLU A 95 5.08 0.91 -9.67
N PHE A 96 3.79 1.15 -9.85
CA PHE A 96 3.24 1.63 -11.12
C PHE A 96 3.80 3.01 -11.49
N LEU A 97 3.86 3.95 -10.53
CA LEU A 97 4.43 5.28 -10.77
C LEU A 97 5.93 5.20 -11.12
N MET A 98 6.70 4.33 -10.45
CA MET A 98 8.12 4.16 -10.76
C MET A 98 8.37 3.49 -12.10
N MET A 99 7.56 2.49 -12.47
CA MET A 99 7.60 1.92 -13.82
C MET A 99 7.35 2.99 -14.89
N LEU A 100 6.35 3.86 -14.69
CA LEU A 100 6.09 4.97 -15.62
C LEU A 100 7.24 5.99 -15.66
N GLN A 101 7.87 6.26 -14.53
CA GLN A 101 9.02 7.17 -14.45
C GLN A 101 10.21 6.60 -15.23
N GLU A 102 10.51 5.31 -15.04
CA GLU A 102 11.59 4.60 -15.75
C GLU A 102 11.34 4.55 -17.26
N ASP A 103 10.09 4.37 -17.67
CA ASP A 103 9.68 4.40 -19.08
C ASP A 103 9.65 5.82 -19.69
N GLY A 104 9.87 6.87 -18.89
CA GLY A 104 9.74 8.27 -19.34
C GLY A 104 8.31 8.68 -19.69
N ARG A 105 7.31 7.99 -19.11
CA ARG A 105 5.87 8.15 -19.35
C ARG A 105 5.12 8.83 -18.20
N LEU A 106 5.78 9.05 -17.06
CA LEU A 106 5.17 9.74 -15.93
C LEU A 106 5.08 11.25 -16.20
N ASP A 107 3.87 11.76 -16.37
CA ASP A 107 3.60 13.20 -16.52
C ASP A 107 2.91 13.73 -15.26
N LEU A 108 3.70 13.92 -14.19
CA LEU A 108 3.23 14.56 -12.96
C LEU A 108 3.99 15.85 -12.72
N LYS A 109 3.25 16.90 -12.36
CA LYS A 109 3.79 18.20 -11.99
C LYS A 109 3.57 18.41 -10.50
N PHE A 110 4.67 18.58 -9.79
CA PHE A 110 4.67 18.84 -8.35
C PHE A 110 4.95 20.30 -8.07
N ASN A 111 4.36 20.79 -6.97
CA ASN A 111 4.67 22.12 -6.45
C ASN A 111 6.02 22.12 -5.70
N ASP A 112 6.53 23.31 -5.41
CA ASP A 112 7.84 23.49 -4.77
C ASP A 112 7.75 23.53 -3.22
N GLU A 113 6.60 23.19 -2.63
CA GLU A 113 6.42 23.24 -1.17
C GLU A 113 7.36 22.25 -0.47
N ILE A 114 8.15 22.75 0.48
CA ILE A 114 9.04 21.92 1.28
C ILE A 114 8.19 21.11 2.26
N LYS A 115 8.22 19.78 2.11
CA LYS A 115 7.54 18.85 3.01
C LYS A 115 8.52 17.83 3.57
N LYS A 116 8.41 17.57 4.87
CA LYS A 116 9.16 16.51 5.55
C LYS A 116 8.24 15.33 5.82
N VAL A 117 8.68 14.14 5.43
CA VAL A 117 7.90 12.92 5.50
C VAL A 117 8.68 11.86 6.25
N LEU A 118 8.13 11.40 7.36
CA LEU A 118 8.58 10.20 8.05
C LEU A 118 7.80 9.01 7.48
N PHE A 119 8.46 8.12 6.75
CA PHE A 119 7.83 7.00 6.07
C PHE A 119 8.04 5.68 6.83
N HIS A 120 6.96 4.95 7.09
CA HIS A 120 7.01 3.56 7.55
C HIS A 120 6.45 2.61 6.49
N GLY A 121 7.35 1.79 5.93
CA GLY A 121 7.00 0.75 4.96
C GLY A 121 6.27 -0.45 5.58
N HIS A 122 5.23 -0.92 4.91
CA HIS A 122 4.41 -2.05 5.35
C HIS A 122 5.19 -3.37 5.38
N CYS A 123 4.94 -4.24 6.36
CA CYS A 123 5.69 -5.49 6.52
C CYS A 123 5.53 -6.47 5.35
N HIS A 124 4.31 -6.68 4.82
CA HIS A 124 4.12 -7.50 3.60
C HIS A 124 4.83 -6.91 2.37
N GLN A 125 4.87 -5.59 2.27
CA GLN A 125 5.54 -4.92 1.18
C GLN A 125 7.06 -5.12 1.26
N LYS A 126 7.65 -4.92 2.45
CA LYS A 126 9.07 -5.20 2.71
C LYS A 126 9.44 -6.64 2.34
N ALA A 127 8.56 -7.59 2.61
CA ALA A 127 8.81 -9.01 2.35
C ALA A 127 8.74 -9.39 0.87
N LEU A 128 7.78 -8.84 0.11
CA LEU A 128 7.47 -9.29 -1.25
C LEU A 128 7.95 -8.34 -2.37
N ALA A 129 8.05 -7.05 -2.09
CA ALA A 129 8.30 -6.01 -3.09
C ALA A 129 9.46 -5.06 -2.73
N GLY A 130 9.93 -5.04 -1.48
CA GLY A 130 10.87 -4.04 -1.00
C GLY A 130 10.23 -2.66 -0.86
N LEU A 131 11.03 -1.62 -0.61
CA LEU A 131 10.55 -0.25 -0.37
C LEU A 131 11.05 0.79 -1.37
N ASP A 132 11.87 0.38 -2.33
CA ASP A 132 12.52 1.29 -3.28
C ASP A 132 11.48 2.07 -4.08
N SER A 133 10.38 1.42 -4.48
CA SER A 133 9.28 2.07 -5.19
C SER A 133 8.58 3.14 -4.34
N SER A 134 8.35 2.89 -3.05
CA SER A 134 7.75 3.88 -2.15
C SER A 134 8.68 5.08 -1.91
N LEU A 135 9.97 4.82 -1.70
CA LEU A 135 10.96 5.88 -1.49
C LEU A 135 11.17 6.70 -2.77
N GLY A 136 11.22 6.03 -3.93
CA GLY A 136 11.28 6.67 -5.24
C GLY A 136 10.05 7.53 -5.52
N ALA A 137 8.84 7.01 -5.25
CA ALA A 137 7.61 7.75 -5.44
C ALA A 137 7.53 8.99 -4.53
N LEU A 138 7.87 8.85 -3.24
CA LEU A 138 7.98 9.98 -2.31
C LEU A 138 9.10 10.96 -2.67
N GLY A 139 10.11 10.54 -3.45
CA GLY A 139 11.16 11.39 -3.99
C GLY A 139 10.81 12.08 -5.32
N LEU A 140 9.62 11.84 -5.90
CA LEU A 140 9.19 12.52 -7.13
C LEU A 140 9.03 14.04 -6.95
N PRO A 141 8.41 14.54 -5.85
CA PRO A 141 8.37 15.98 -5.61
C PRO A 141 9.78 16.49 -5.22
N PRO A 142 10.32 17.51 -5.90
CA PRO A 142 11.73 17.90 -5.77
C PRO A 142 12.10 18.43 -4.38
N SER A 143 11.13 18.99 -3.65
CA SER A 143 11.31 19.60 -2.32
C SER A 143 10.93 18.68 -1.16
N MET A 144 10.68 17.38 -1.41
CA MET A 144 10.27 16.44 -0.37
C MET A 144 11.47 15.79 0.32
N GLU A 145 11.59 16.00 1.63
CA GLU A 145 12.58 15.34 2.49
C GLU A 145 11.93 14.08 3.09
N VAL A 146 12.47 12.91 2.77
CA VAL A 146 11.91 11.62 3.20
C VAL A 146 12.88 10.90 4.13
N GLU A 147 12.39 10.50 5.31
CA GLU A 147 13.13 9.67 6.25
C GLU A 147 12.42 8.33 6.44
N LEU A 148 13.13 7.22 6.22
CA LEU A 148 12.61 5.88 6.45
C LEU A 148 12.71 5.49 7.92
N VAL A 149 11.59 5.08 8.51
CA VAL A 149 11.55 4.47 9.84
C VAL A 149 12.19 3.09 9.78
N ASN A 150 13.30 2.91 10.49
CA ASN A 150 13.93 1.61 10.70
C ASN A 150 13.17 0.79 11.75
N ALA A 151 11.98 0.32 11.39
CA ALA A 151 11.14 -0.56 12.20
C ALA A 151 10.70 -1.79 11.40
N GLY A 152 10.43 -2.89 12.11
CA GLY A 152 9.85 -4.11 11.55
C GLY A 152 8.36 -3.96 11.23
N CYS A 153 7.53 -4.77 11.89
CA CYS A 153 6.07 -4.67 11.84
C CYS A 153 5.59 -3.50 12.71
N CYS A 154 4.42 -2.93 12.39
CA CYS A 154 3.76 -1.95 13.25
C CYS A 154 3.15 -2.55 14.54
N GLY A 155 2.85 -3.86 14.52
CA GLY A 155 2.21 -4.58 15.64
C GLY A 155 0.81 -5.10 15.32
N MET A 156 0.09 -4.47 14.37
CA MET A 156 -1.33 -4.78 14.16
C MET A 156 -1.63 -6.08 13.44
N ALA A 157 -0.83 -6.45 12.42
CA ALA A 157 -1.01 -7.66 11.61
C ALA A 157 -2.49 -7.98 11.26
N GLY A 158 -3.22 -7.00 10.71
CA GLY A 158 -4.65 -7.13 10.44
C GLY A 158 -5.50 -6.92 11.70
N SER A 159 -6.30 -7.93 12.07
CA SER A 159 -7.14 -7.87 13.29
C SER A 159 -6.40 -8.23 14.57
N PHE A 160 -5.19 -8.79 14.46
CA PHE A 160 -4.43 -9.31 15.60
C PHE A 160 -4.31 -8.29 16.72
N GLY A 161 -3.93 -7.04 16.41
CA GLY A 161 -3.78 -6.01 17.43
C GLY A 161 -5.07 -5.50 18.07
N PHE A 162 -6.24 -5.84 17.53
CA PHE A 162 -7.54 -5.55 18.16
C PHE A 162 -8.04 -6.66 19.08
N GLU A 163 -7.46 -7.87 18.99
CA GLU A 163 -7.85 -9.00 19.83
C GLU A 163 -7.40 -8.74 21.26
N ARG A 164 -8.30 -8.90 22.23
CA ARG A 164 -8.04 -8.58 23.65
C ARG A 164 -6.78 -9.28 24.17
N GLU A 165 -6.58 -10.50 23.72
CA GLU A 165 -5.46 -11.37 24.09
C GLU A 165 -4.12 -10.91 23.50
N HIS A 166 -4.16 -10.10 22.45
CA HIS A 166 -2.99 -9.70 21.65
C HIS A 166 -2.71 -8.20 21.69
N TYR A 167 -3.62 -7.38 22.23
CA TYR A 167 -3.48 -5.93 22.30
C TYR A 167 -2.16 -5.48 22.93
N ASP A 168 -1.84 -5.99 24.13
CA ASP A 168 -0.60 -5.61 24.83
C ASP A 168 0.66 -5.97 24.02
N ILE A 169 0.63 -7.09 23.32
CA ILE A 169 1.73 -7.53 22.44
C ILE A 169 1.83 -6.63 21.21
N SER A 170 0.72 -6.27 20.58
CA SER A 170 0.67 -5.34 19.45
C SER A 170 1.29 -3.99 19.82
N MET A 171 0.90 -3.43 20.96
CA MET A 171 1.45 -2.16 21.47
C MET A 171 2.94 -2.28 21.78
N THR A 172 3.35 -3.36 22.44
CA THR A 172 4.77 -3.64 22.73
C THR A 172 5.60 -3.67 21.44
N ILE A 173 5.09 -4.27 20.35
CA ILE A 173 5.79 -4.29 19.05
C ILE A 173 5.93 -2.87 18.50
N GLY A 174 4.87 -2.05 18.56
CA GLY A 174 4.92 -0.66 18.11
C GLY A 174 5.94 0.19 18.90
N GLU A 175 6.04 -0.04 20.21
CA GLU A 175 6.96 0.65 21.13
C GLU A 175 8.45 0.35 20.85
N GLN A 176 8.78 -0.74 20.17
CA GLN A 176 10.18 -1.12 19.93
C GLN A 176 10.93 -0.10 19.07
N ALA A 177 10.28 0.44 18.03
CA ALA A 177 10.94 1.32 17.06
C ALA A 177 9.99 2.30 16.38
N LEU A 178 8.76 1.87 16.05
CA LEU A 178 7.83 2.70 15.28
C LEU A 178 7.33 3.90 16.08
N PHE A 179 6.77 3.69 17.27
CA PHE A 179 6.24 4.77 18.10
C PHE A 179 7.34 5.75 18.55
N PRO A 180 8.53 5.29 19.01
CA PRO A 180 9.62 6.20 19.30
C PRO A 180 10.04 7.07 18.11
N ALA A 181 10.13 6.50 16.91
CA ALA A 181 10.51 7.25 15.70
C ALA A 181 9.47 8.32 15.36
N VAL A 182 8.18 7.99 15.45
CA VAL A 182 7.08 8.94 15.22
C VAL A 182 7.07 10.06 16.28
N ASN A 183 7.21 9.70 17.55
CA ASN A 183 7.19 10.66 18.67
C ASN A 183 8.42 11.59 18.69
N ALA A 184 9.53 11.17 18.07
CA ALA A 184 10.74 11.99 17.96
C ALA A 184 10.62 13.12 16.92
N LYS A 185 9.59 13.10 16.05
CA LYS A 185 9.38 14.11 15.00
C LYS A 185 8.34 15.16 15.43
N GLY A 186 8.63 16.41 15.08
CA GLY A 186 7.71 17.54 15.30
C GLY A 186 6.44 17.47 14.44
N GLU A 187 5.55 18.44 14.64
CA GLU A 187 4.32 18.60 13.85
C GLU A 187 4.59 19.00 12.40
N ASP A 188 5.79 19.51 12.09
CA ASP A 188 6.25 19.83 10.73
C ASP A 188 6.57 18.58 9.88
N TRP A 189 6.51 17.39 10.48
CA TRP A 189 6.67 16.12 9.77
C TRP A 189 5.33 15.41 9.56
N GLU A 190 5.03 15.09 8.31
CA GLU A 190 3.95 14.17 7.97
C GLU A 190 4.40 12.72 8.21
N VAL A 191 3.51 11.87 8.71
CA VAL A 191 3.78 10.43 8.86
C VAL A 191 3.11 9.68 7.72
N ALA A 192 3.91 9.09 6.84
CA ALA A 192 3.46 8.35 5.67
C ALA A 192 3.53 6.83 5.90
N VAL A 193 2.53 6.11 5.42
CA VAL A 193 2.53 4.64 5.32
C VAL A 193 1.81 4.19 4.05
N THR A 194 1.83 2.89 3.76
CA THR A 194 1.02 2.26 2.70
C THR A 194 -0.20 1.52 3.25
N GLY A 195 -0.07 0.81 4.38
CA GLY A 195 -1.16 -0.03 4.89
C GLY A 195 -2.14 0.63 5.86
N VAL A 196 -3.41 0.20 5.84
CA VAL A 196 -4.48 0.65 6.75
C VAL A 196 -4.19 0.34 8.21
N SER A 197 -3.77 -0.89 8.51
CA SER A 197 -3.47 -1.29 9.88
C SER A 197 -2.30 -0.50 10.45
N CYS A 198 -1.29 -0.16 9.63
CA CYS A 198 -0.19 0.70 10.04
C CYS A 198 -0.66 2.11 10.40
N ARG A 199 -1.61 2.70 9.64
CA ARG A 199 -2.16 4.03 9.96
C ARG A 199 -2.84 4.03 11.33
N GLN A 200 -3.72 3.05 11.54
CA GLN A 200 -4.47 2.90 12.79
C GLN A 200 -3.53 2.68 13.97
N GLN A 201 -2.55 1.79 13.84
CA GLN A 201 -1.58 1.51 14.89
C GLN A 201 -0.79 2.74 15.34
N ILE A 202 -0.37 3.56 14.38
CA ILE A 202 0.36 4.80 14.69
C ILE A 202 -0.58 5.78 15.40
N GLU A 203 -1.81 5.93 14.93
CA GLU A 203 -2.80 6.81 15.56
C GLU A 203 -3.13 6.36 16.99
N ASP A 204 -3.41 5.07 17.19
CA ASP A 204 -3.73 4.50 18.50
C ASP A 204 -2.53 4.55 19.47
N GLY A 205 -1.32 4.29 18.97
CA GLY A 205 -0.11 4.23 19.79
C GLY A 205 0.57 5.57 20.08
N THR A 206 0.34 6.60 19.26
CA THR A 206 1.05 7.88 19.37
C THR A 206 0.14 9.11 19.36
N GLY A 207 -1.13 8.94 19.01
CA GLY A 207 -2.05 10.06 18.74
C GLY A 207 -1.73 10.83 17.45
N ARG A 208 -0.67 10.46 16.71
CA ARG A 208 -0.31 11.10 15.44
C ARG A 208 -1.11 10.51 14.31
N LYS A 209 -1.72 11.38 13.51
CA LYS A 209 -2.43 10.96 12.29
C LYS A 209 -1.43 10.60 11.20
N ALA A 210 -1.35 9.31 10.88
CA ALA A 210 -0.63 8.82 9.71
C ALA A 210 -1.51 8.87 8.45
N ARG A 211 -0.90 9.19 7.31
CA ARG A 211 -1.57 9.28 6.01
C ARG A 211 -1.01 8.25 5.05
N HIS A 212 -1.80 7.89 4.04
CA HIS A 212 -1.26 7.08 2.96
C HIS A 212 -0.35 7.94 2.07
N LEU A 213 0.78 7.41 1.60
CA LEU A 213 1.69 8.14 0.70
C LEU A 213 1.00 8.78 -0.52
N VAL A 214 -0.03 8.14 -1.10
CA VAL A 214 -0.77 8.69 -2.26
C VAL A 214 -1.49 9.99 -1.93
N GLU A 215 -1.94 10.15 -0.68
CA GLU A 215 -2.59 11.38 -0.24
C GLU A 215 -1.57 12.52 -0.14
N ILE A 216 -0.34 12.20 0.26
CA ILE A 216 0.78 13.15 0.34
C ILE A 216 1.25 13.55 -1.06
N LEU A 217 1.40 12.57 -1.97
CA LEU A 217 1.77 12.83 -3.36
C LEU A 217 0.71 13.65 -4.10
N ARG A 218 -0.58 13.32 -3.91
CA ARG A 218 -1.68 14.09 -4.48
C ARG A 218 -1.65 15.53 -4.00
N ASP A 219 -1.46 15.77 -2.71
CA ASP A 219 -1.37 17.13 -2.14
C ASP A 219 -0.13 17.90 -2.61
N ALA A 220 0.88 17.21 -3.16
CA ALA A 220 2.08 17.82 -3.71
C ALA A 220 1.93 18.19 -5.19
N LEU A 221 0.81 17.89 -5.85
CA LEU A 221 0.57 18.27 -7.25
C LEU A 221 0.34 19.79 -7.39
N VAL A 222 0.52 20.31 -8.62
CA VAL A 222 0.20 21.70 -9.04
C VAL A 222 -1.26 21.85 -9.43
#